data_AF-A0A948X6B4-F1
#
_entry.id   AF-A0A948X6B4-F1
#
_cell.length_a   1.000
_cell.length_b   1.000
_cell.length_c   1.000
_cell.angle_alpha   90.00
_cell.angle_beta   90.00
_cell.angle_gamma   90.00
#
_symmetry.space_group_name_H-M   'P 1'
#
loop_
_entity.id
_entity.type
_entity.pdbx_description
1 polymer ?
#
loop_
_entity_poly.entity_id
_entity_poly.type
_entity_poly.pdbx_seq_one_letter_code
_entity_poly.pdbx_strand_id
1 'polypeptide(L)'
;MSRSDREENKSVALYWDFENLHASLCEARLGEGAYNKPDGRFKAQEPLVDVQAIVELAASFGPIAINRAYCNWQYFGRYRDALLQGAVELIQLFSPGASAKNGADIKLCLDAVEDISRFGHIGTIVIVGGDSDFMPVSQKIKAAGRTLIGVGARKSTNRHWAKSCHEFRYYENLVEASAPSDGLQPELPVPTAPAEPPNAAAEIFKRAVRLLAETQGDAWVNKGSIWHMIKRLDPTFDTKDHGYASFSAMVKALEALVEIRKGESDQVLRLR
;
A
#
# COMPACT_ATOMS: atom_id res chain seq x y z
N MET A 1 -26.29 1.95 -22.44
CA MET A 1 -25.54 1.30 -21.34
C MET A 1 -25.66 2.21 -20.14
N SER A 2 -26.34 1.73 -19.10
CA SER A 2 -26.64 2.49 -17.89
C SER A 2 -25.34 2.79 -17.13
N ARG A 3 -25.29 3.89 -16.37
CA ARG A 3 -24.19 4.19 -15.45
C ARG A 3 -23.97 3.07 -14.42
N SER A 4 -24.99 2.24 -14.15
CA SER A 4 -24.90 1.08 -13.26
C SER A 4 -24.07 -0.07 -13.83
N ASP A 5 -24.03 -0.25 -15.16
CA ASP A 5 -23.32 -1.38 -15.79
C ASP A 5 -21.78 -1.21 -15.76
N ARG A 6 -21.28 0.00 -15.42
CA ARG A 6 -19.84 0.31 -15.35
C ARG A 6 -19.19 0.02 -13.99
N GLU A 7 -19.98 -0.24 -12.95
CA GLU A 7 -19.47 -0.54 -11.62
C GLU A 7 -19.26 -2.04 -11.38
N GLU A 8 -19.78 -2.92 -12.24
CA GLU A 8 -20.01 -4.31 -11.85
C GLU A 8 -18.87 -5.31 -12.07
N ASN A 9 -17.73 -4.95 -12.64
CA ASN A 9 -16.50 -5.75 -12.46
C ASN A 9 -15.25 -5.03 -12.97
N LYS A 10 -14.70 -4.12 -12.16
CA LYS A 10 -13.38 -3.55 -12.46
C LYS A 10 -12.31 -4.55 -12.08
N SER A 11 -11.52 -4.98 -13.07
CA SER A 11 -10.40 -5.90 -12.82
C SER A 11 -9.19 -5.16 -12.27
N VAL A 12 -8.28 -5.95 -11.70
CA VAL A 12 -7.04 -5.50 -11.07
C VAL A 12 -5.85 -5.83 -11.98
N ALA A 13 -4.94 -4.88 -12.12
CA ALA A 13 -3.63 -5.11 -12.70
C ALA A 13 -2.55 -4.94 -11.63
N LEU A 14 -1.74 -5.96 -11.43
CA LEU A 14 -0.73 -6.04 -10.41
C LEU A 14 0.66 -6.08 -11.06
N TYR A 15 1.52 -5.14 -10.67
CA TYR A 15 2.87 -4.99 -11.19
C TYR A 15 3.87 -4.94 -10.04
N TRP A 16 4.92 -5.76 -10.11
CA TRP A 16 5.90 -5.88 -9.05
C TRP A 16 7.28 -5.52 -9.53
N ASP A 17 7.89 -4.50 -8.94
CA ASP A 17 9.34 -4.49 -8.86
C ASP A 17 9.78 -5.50 -7.79
N PHE A 18 9.86 -6.76 -8.21
CA PHE A 18 10.11 -7.89 -7.33
C PHE A 18 11.52 -7.81 -6.74
N GLU A 19 12.49 -7.37 -7.54
CA GLU A 19 13.86 -7.21 -7.11
C GLU A 19 13.98 -6.09 -6.06
N ASN A 20 13.30 -4.95 -6.25
CA ASN A 20 13.30 -3.84 -5.28
C ASN A 20 12.70 -4.24 -3.92
N LEU A 21 11.55 -4.93 -3.93
CA LEU A 21 10.94 -5.42 -2.71
C LEU A 21 11.87 -6.44 -2.01
N HIS A 22 12.41 -7.40 -2.76
CA HIS A 22 13.31 -8.41 -2.19
C HIS A 22 14.58 -7.78 -1.60
N ALA A 23 15.20 -6.86 -2.33
CA ALA A 23 16.37 -6.12 -1.89
C ALA A 23 16.10 -5.38 -0.58
N SER A 24 14.94 -4.71 -0.49
CA SER A 24 14.51 -3.99 0.71
C SER A 24 14.38 -4.91 1.92
N LEU A 25 13.78 -6.11 1.75
CA LEU A 25 13.65 -7.09 2.82
C LEU A 25 15.00 -7.72 3.20
N CYS A 26 15.88 -7.93 2.22
CA CYS A 26 17.23 -8.41 2.43
C CYS A 26 18.03 -7.42 3.29
N GLU A 27 17.98 -6.13 2.95
CA GLU A 27 18.65 -5.07 3.71
C GLU A 27 18.04 -4.89 5.11
N ALA A 28 16.72 -5.03 5.25
CA ALA A 28 16.07 -5.01 6.56
C ALA A 28 16.55 -6.14 7.49
N ARG A 29 16.88 -7.31 6.92
CA ARG A 29 17.34 -8.50 7.66
C ARG A 29 18.85 -8.54 7.90
N LEU A 30 19.64 -8.14 6.91
CA LEU A 30 21.10 -8.33 6.89
C LEU A 30 21.90 -7.03 7.03
N GLY A 31 21.23 -5.88 7.03
CA GLY A 31 21.83 -4.55 7.11
C GLY A 31 21.89 -3.84 5.75
N GLU A 32 21.99 -2.52 5.81
CA GLU A 32 22.01 -1.63 4.65
C GLU A 32 23.16 -1.98 3.69
N GLY A 33 22.87 -2.00 2.39
CA GLY A 33 23.83 -2.32 1.35
C GLY A 33 24.24 -3.79 1.26
N ALA A 34 23.72 -4.69 2.11
CA ALA A 34 24.01 -6.12 2.06
C ALA A 34 23.60 -6.74 0.70
N TYR A 35 22.48 -6.28 0.13
CA TYR A 35 22.00 -6.76 -1.17
C TYR A 35 22.89 -6.29 -2.32
N ASN A 36 23.32 -5.03 -2.31
CA ASN A 36 24.05 -4.39 -3.41
C ASN A 36 25.49 -4.89 -3.61
N LYS A 37 26.02 -5.71 -2.70
CA LYS A 37 27.33 -6.36 -2.87
C LYS A 37 27.25 -7.39 -4.01
N PRO A 38 28.31 -7.61 -4.81
CA PRO A 38 28.32 -8.64 -5.85
C PRO A 38 27.92 -10.03 -5.34
N ASP A 39 28.44 -10.43 -4.16
CA ASP A 39 28.10 -11.69 -3.48
C ASP A 39 26.70 -11.70 -2.84
N GLY A 40 26.00 -10.56 -2.86
CA GLY A 40 24.63 -10.39 -2.37
C GLY A 40 23.61 -10.55 -3.49
N ARG A 41 23.73 -9.72 -4.55
CA ARG A 41 22.76 -9.61 -5.64
C ARG A 41 22.83 -10.75 -6.66
N PHE A 42 24.03 -11.17 -7.05
CA PHE A 42 24.24 -12.09 -8.19
C PHE A 42 24.44 -13.54 -7.74
N LYS A 43 23.57 -14.02 -6.84
CA LYS A 43 23.53 -15.40 -6.35
C LYS A 43 22.10 -15.89 -6.17
N ALA A 44 21.92 -17.19 -5.95
CA ALA A 44 20.61 -17.72 -5.57
C ALA A 44 20.05 -17.00 -4.33
N GLN A 45 18.87 -16.41 -4.47
CA GLN A 45 18.22 -15.61 -3.45
C GLN A 45 17.34 -16.48 -2.54
N GLU A 46 17.37 -16.20 -1.24
CA GLU A 46 16.44 -16.83 -0.29
C GLU A 46 15.04 -16.22 -0.40
N PRO A 47 13.98 -17.04 -0.24
CA PRO A 47 12.63 -16.53 -0.12
C PRO A 47 12.45 -15.62 1.10
N LEU A 48 12.10 -14.36 0.85
CA LEU A 48 11.78 -13.31 1.82
C LEU A 48 10.42 -12.66 1.51
N VAL A 49 10.02 -12.67 0.22
CA VAL A 49 8.74 -12.13 -0.24
C VAL A 49 7.66 -13.20 -0.11
N ASP A 50 6.60 -12.88 0.62
CA ASP A 50 5.36 -13.64 0.63
C ASP A 50 4.54 -13.25 -0.59
N VAL A 51 4.63 -14.09 -1.62
CA VAL A 51 3.92 -13.87 -2.88
C VAL A 51 2.41 -13.96 -2.69
N GLN A 52 1.93 -14.86 -1.82
CA GLN A 52 0.49 -15.08 -1.66
C GLN A 52 -0.17 -13.90 -0.96
N ALA A 53 0.45 -13.35 0.11
CA ALA A 53 -0.09 -12.20 0.82
C ALA A 53 -0.34 -10.98 -0.10
N ILE A 54 0.55 -10.73 -1.07
CA ILE A 54 0.39 -9.61 -2.02
C ILE A 54 -0.66 -9.94 -3.09
N VAL A 55 -0.71 -11.19 -3.59
CA VAL A 55 -1.74 -11.61 -4.55
C VAL A 55 -3.13 -11.55 -3.90
N GLU A 56 -3.28 -11.98 -2.65
CA GLU A 56 -4.52 -11.91 -1.88
C GLU A 56 -4.94 -10.45 -1.64
N LEU A 57 -4.01 -9.56 -1.29
CA LEU A 57 -4.28 -8.13 -1.22
C LEU A 57 -4.83 -7.62 -2.56
N ALA A 58 -4.18 -7.95 -3.67
CA ALA A 58 -4.64 -7.49 -4.99
C ALA A 58 -6.04 -8.05 -5.33
N ALA A 59 -6.29 -9.32 -5.05
CA ALA A 59 -7.57 -9.97 -5.27
C ALA A 59 -8.71 -9.36 -4.44
N SER A 60 -8.40 -8.77 -3.27
CA SER A 60 -9.41 -8.08 -2.46
C SER A 60 -10.03 -6.85 -3.14
N PHE A 61 -9.39 -6.31 -4.18
CA PHE A 61 -9.91 -5.18 -4.97
C PHE A 61 -10.70 -5.61 -6.23
N GLY A 62 -10.76 -6.90 -6.54
CA GLY A 62 -11.42 -7.43 -7.73
C GLY A 62 -10.63 -8.55 -8.43
N PRO A 63 -11.17 -9.12 -9.51
CA PRO A 63 -10.49 -10.18 -10.25
C PRO A 63 -9.18 -9.67 -10.88
N ILE A 64 -8.08 -10.41 -10.66
CA ILE A 64 -6.77 -10.06 -11.21
C ILE A 64 -6.73 -10.44 -12.70
N ALA A 65 -6.62 -9.43 -13.57
CA ALA A 65 -6.49 -9.61 -15.01
C ALA A 65 -5.03 -9.61 -15.49
N ILE A 66 -4.15 -8.90 -14.77
CA ILE A 66 -2.72 -8.83 -15.06
C ILE A 66 -1.96 -9.02 -13.76
N ASN A 67 -0.95 -9.89 -13.77
CA ASN A 67 -0.03 -10.08 -12.65
C ASN A 67 1.38 -10.25 -13.21
N ARG A 68 2.18 -9.18 -13.22
CA ARG A 68 3.53 -9.17 -13.79
C ARG A 68 4.58 -8.82 -12.75
N ALA A 69 5.62 -9.62 -12.64
CA ALA A 69 6.78 -9.32 -11.82
C ALA A 69 8.02 -9.07 -12.69
N TYR A 70 8.78 -8.05 -12.34
CA TYR A 70 9.97 -7.60 -13.07
C TYR A 70 11.20 -7.90 -12.21
N CYS A 71 12.13 -8.70 -12.76
CA CYS A 71 13.30 -9.15 -12.02
C CYS A 71 14.35 -9.75 -12.98
N ASN A 72 15.60 -9.86 -12.51
CA ASN A 72 16.53 -10.83 -13.06
C ASN A 72 16.31 -12.23 -12.47
N TRP A 73 15.41 -13.02 -13.07
CA TRP A 73 14.97 -14.33 -12.57
C TRP A 73 16.06 -15.40 -12.51
N GLN A 74 17.22 -15.19 -13.13
CA GLN A 74 18.39 -16.09 -13.04
C GLN A 74 18.74 -16.46 -11.59
N TYR A 75 18.49 -15.54 -10.65
CA TYR A 75 18.88 -15.66 -9.25
C TYR A 75 17.72 -16.01 -8.31
N PHE A 76 16.49 -16.05 -8.82
CA PHE A 76 15.27 -16.15 -8.00
C PHE A 76 14.52 -17.48 -8.17
N GLY A 77 15.19 -18.53 -8.66
CA GLY A 77 14.58 -19.83 -8.94
C GLY A 77 13.90 -20.51 -7.73
N ARG A 78 14.24 -20.11 -6.48
CA ARG A 78 13.59 -20.61 -5.26
C ARG A 78 12.15 -20.12 -5.07
N TYR A 79 11.74 -19.08 -5.80
CA TYR A 79 10.35 -18.59 -5.78
C TYR A 79 9.44 -19.30 -6.78
N ARG A 80 9.96 -20.23 -7.60
CA ARG A 80 9.24 -20.85 -8.71
C ARG A 80 7.83 -21.29 -8.34
N ASP A 81 7.69 -22.08 -7.28
CA ASP A 81 6.41 -22.70 -6.95
C ASP A 81 5.39 -21.66 -6.45
N ALA A 82 5.85 -20.68 -5.66
CA ALA A 82 5.01 -19.57 -5.18
C ALA A 82 4.55 -18.64 -6.31
N LEU A 83 5.45 -18.33 -7.27
CA LEU A 83 5.13 -17.48 -8.44
C LEU A 83 4.17 -18.18 -9.41
N LEU A 84 4.35 -19.50 -9.64
CA LEU A 84 3.44 -20.31 -10.45
C LEU A 84 2.05 -20.38 -9.81
N GLN A 85 1.98 -20.61 -8.50
CA GLN A 85 0.72 -20.63 -7.76
C GLN A 85 -0.02 -19.29 -7.84
N GLY A 86 0.72 -18.17 -7.81
CA GLY A 86 0.16 -16.82 -7.99
C GLY A 86 -0.17 -16.42 -9.42
N ALA A 87 0.00 -17.33 -10.40
CA ALA A 87 -0.15 -17.07 -11.84
C ALA A 87 0.62 -15.81 -12.31
N VAL A 88 1.83 -15.61 -11.77
CA VAL A 88 2.66 -14.43 -12.06
C VAL A 88 3.35 -14.59 -13.41
N GLU A 89 3.15 -13.63 -14.31
CA GLU A 89 3.93 -13.48 -15.53
C GLU A 89 5.32 -12.91 -15.18
N LEU A 90 6.37 -13.67 -15.52
CA LEU A 90 7.75 -13.36 -15.16
C LEU A 90 8.43 -12.55 -16.28
N ILE A 91 8.63 -11.26 -16.06
CA ILE A 91 9.32 -10.37 -16.99
C ILE A 91 10.81 -10.38 -16.66
N GLN A 92 11.60 -11.04 -17.50
CA GLN A 92 13.05 -11.14 -17.34
C GLN A 92 13.74 -9.85 -17.75
N LEU A 93 14.59 -9.35 -16.86
CA LEU A 93 15.44 -8.19 -17.11
C LEU A 93 16.89 -8.53 -16.80
N PHE A 94 17.78 -8.35 -17.79
CA PHE A 94 19.22 -8.39 -17.55
C PHE A 94 19.71 -6.98 -17.31
N SER A 95 20.25 -6.71 -16.11
CA SER A 95 20.87 -5.43 -15.81
C SER A 95 22.26 -5.36 -16.47
N PRO A 96 22.53 -4.44 -17.42
CA PRO A 96 23.84 -4.28 -18.03
C PRO A 96 24.82 -3.67 -17.01
N GLY A 97 25.35 -4.52 -16.13
CA GLY A 97 26.30 -4.15 -15.08
C GLY A 97 25.67 -3.68 -13.77
N ALA A 98 26.50 -3.52 -12.74
CA ALA A 98 26.08 -3.17 -11.38
C ALA A 98 25.37 -1.81 -11.27
N SER A 99 25.54 -0.93 -12.26
CA SER A 99 24.99 0.43 -12.29
C SER A 99 23.63 0.56 -12.96
N ALA A 100 23.15 -0.47 -13.67
CA ALA A 100 21.85 -0.45 -14.34
C ALA A 100 20.74 -0.81 -13.34
N LYS A 101 20.37 0.16 -12.49
CA LYS A 101 19.47 -0.05 -11.36
C LYS A 101 17.98 0.11 -11.71
N ASN A 102 17.64 0.89 -12.74
CA ASN A 102 16.25 1.35 -12.95
C ASN A 102 15.53 0.67 -14.14
N GLY A 103 16.07 -0.43 -14.66
CA GLY A 103 15.50 -1.11 -15.82
C GLY A 103 14.11 -1.70 -15.54
N ALA A 104 13.91 -2.21 -14.32
CA ALA A 104 12.64 -2.75 -13.85
C ALA A 104 11.58 -1.66 -13.73
N ASP A 105 11.90 -0.56 -13.05
CA ASP A 105 10.99 0.58 -12.86
C ASP A 105 10.47 1.12 -14.19
N ILE A 106 11.38 1.34 -15.15
CA ILE A 106 11.02 1.91 -16.46
C ILE A 106 10.10 0.95 -17.22
N LYS A 107 10.47 -0.34 -17.32
CA LYS A 107 9.68 -1.33 -18.06
C LYS A 107 8.31 -1.53 -17.41
N LEU A 108 8.27 -1.63 -16.08
CA LEU A 108 7.04 -1.71 -15.31
C LEU A 108 6.11 -0.53 -15.59
N CYS A 109 6.64 0.70 -15.52
CA CYS A 109 5.85 1.90 -15.76
C CYS A 109 5.29 1.95 -17.19
N LEU A 110 6.08 1.56 -18.19
CA LEU A 110 5.65 1.52 -19.58
C LEU A 110 4.50 0.52 -19.77
N ASP A 111 4.66 -0.70 -19.28
CA ASP A 111 3.66 -1.77 -19.39
C ASP A 111 2.36 -1.36 -18.68
N ALA A 112 2.45 -0.78 -17.48
CA ALA A 112 1.29 -0.28 -16.75
C ALA A 112 0.52 0.81 -17.52
N VAL A 113 1.22 1.77 -18.14
CA VAL A 113 0.60 2.84 -18.94
C VAL A 113 -0.01 2.31 -20.24
N GLU A 114 0.64 1.36 -20.89
CA GLU A 114 0.12 0.69 -22.09
C GLU A 114 -1.17 -0.08 -21.76
N ASP A 115 -1.13 -0.89 -20.69
CA ASP A 115 -2.24 -1.75 -20.31
C ASP A 115 -3.49 -0.96 -19.89
N ILE A 116 -3.35 0.13 -19.11
CA ILE A 116 -4.52 0.97 -18.74
C ILE A 116 -5.15 1.67 -19.95
N SER A 117 -4.36 1.91 -21.01
CA SER A 117 -4.82 2.52 -22.25
C SER A 117 -5.50 1.50 -23.15
N ARG A 118 -5.00 0.26 -23.16
CA ARG A 118 -5.50 -0.84 -23.99
C ARG A 118 -6.72 -1.53 -23.38
N PHE A 119 -6.75 -1.73 -22.08
CA PHE A 119 -7.74 -2.55 -21.39
C PHE A 119 -8.69 -1.70 -20.53
N GLY A 120 -9.83 -1.33 -21.12
CA GLY A 120 -10.81 -0.46 -20.48
C GLY A 120 -11.39 -0.96 -19.14
N HIS A 121 -11.40 -2.29 -18.94
CA HIS A 121 -11.95 -2.98 -17.77
C HIS A 121 -11.02 -2.96 -16.54
N ILE A 122 -9.73 -2.65 -16.72
CA ILE A 122 -8.78 -2.49 -15.61
C ILE A 122 -9.13 -1.20 -14.86
N GLY A 123 -9.64 -1.34 -13.64
CA GLY A 123 -10.07 -0.20 -12.83
C GLY A 123 -9.14 0.10 -11.67
N THR A 124 -8.41 -0.91 -11.19
CA THR A 124 -7.48 -0.80 -10.06
C THR A 124 -6.11 -1.29 -10.49
N ILE A 125 -5.09 -0.48 -10.20
CA ILE A 125 -3.70 -0.81 -10.46
C ILE A 125 -3.01 -0.93 -9.10
N VAL A 126 -2.29 -2.03 -8.90
CA VAL A 126 -1.43 -2.26 -7.75
C VAL A 126 0.01 -2.24 -8.22
N ILE A 127 0.82 -1.34 -7.65
CA ILE A 127 2.27 -1.28 -7.90
C ILE A 127 2.99 -1.65 -6.62
N VAL A 128 3.78 -2.72 -6.67
CA VAL A 128 4.64 -3.17 -5.58
C VAL A 128 6.05 -2.66 -5.83
N GLY A 129 6.49 -1.71 -5.02
CA GLY A 129 7.79 -1.05 -5.14
C GLY A 129 7.90 0.18 -4.25
N GLY A 130 9.12 0.51 -3.84
CA GLY A 130 9.41 1.62 -2.93
C GLY A 130 9.95 2.90 -3.57
N ASP A 131 10.28 2.90 -4.87
CA ASP A 131 11.02 4.00 -5.51
C ASP A 131 10.15 5.23 -5.84
N SER A 132 10.75 6.42 -5.75
CA SER A 132 10.17 7.67 -6.28
C SER A 132 9.96 7.66 -7.80
N ASP A 133 10.68 6.83 -8.55
CA ASP A 133 10.57 6.75 -10.00
C ASP A 133 9.17 6.32 -10.48
N PHE A 134 8.31 5.80 -9.59
CA PHE A 134 6.90 5.51 -9.89
C PHE A 134 5.97 6.75 -9.85
N MET A 135 6.42 7.91 -9.38
CA MET A 135 5.57 9.12 -9.30
C MET A 135 4.96 9.54 -10.65
N PRO A 136 5.69 9.54 -11.78
CA PRO A 136 5.11 9.88 -13.09
C PRO A 136 4.02 8.90 -13.53
N VAL A 137 4.18 7.59 -13.29
CA VAL A 137 3.14 6.61 -13.63
C VAL A 137 1.90 6.78 -12.75
N SER A 138 2.07 7.15 -11.47
CA SER A 138 0.95 7.51 -10.60
C SER A 138 0.08 8.62 -11.19
N GLN A 139 0.70 9.68 -11.70
CA GLN A 139 -0.02 10.78 -12.34
C GLN A 139 -0.81 10.32 -13.57
N LYS A 140 -0.23 9.44 -14.39
CA LYS A 140 -0.90 8.89 -15.58
C LYS A 140 -2.08 7.98 -15.23
N ILE A 141 -1.91 7.09 -14.24
CA ILE A 141 -2.98 6.21 -13.74
C ILE A 141 -4.15 7.04 -13.19
N LYS A 142 -3.84 8.08 -12.39
CA LYS A 142 -4.82 9.02 -11.85
C LYS A 142 -5.54 9.80 -12.94
N ALA A 143 -4.80 10.33 -13.92
CA ALA A 143 -5.38 11.05 -15.05
C ALA A 143 -6.31 10.17 -15.90
N ALA A 144 -6.02 8.86 -15.99
CA ALA A 144 -6.86 7.87 -16.65
C ALA A 144 -8.11 7.47 -15.82
N GLY A 145 -8.31 8.06 -14.65
CA GLY A 145 -9.47 7.79 -13.78
C GLY A 145 -9.43 6.40 -13.13
N ARG A 146 -8.25 5.82 -12.95
CA ARG A 146 -8.06 4.51 -12.32
C ARG A 146 -7.60 4.65 -10.87
N THR A 147 -7.96 3.67 -10.05
CA THR A 147 -7.49 3.59 -8.66
C THR A 147 -6.05 3.06 -8.65
N LEU A 148 -5.21 3.66 -7.81
CA LEU A 148 -3.80 3.26 -7.63
C LEU A 148 -3.57 2.88 -6.19
N ILE A 149 -3.16 1.65 -5.98
CA ILE A 149 -2.73 1.10 -4.70
C ILE A 149 -1.21 0.89 -4.77
N GLY A 150 -0.47 1.53 -3.87
CA GLY A 150 0.96 1.28 -3.72
C GLY A 150 1.22 0.25 -2.63
N VAL A 151 2.22 -0.60 -2.84
CA VAL A 151 2.72 -1.54 -1.83
C VAL A 151 4.23 -1.41 -1.73
N GLY A 152 4.79 -1.34 -0.53
CA GLY A 152 6.25 -1.24 -0.37
C GLY A 152 6.72 -1.54 1.04
N ALA A 153 8.01 -1.86 1.19
CA ALA A 153 8.61 -2.05 2.50
C ALA A 153 8.79 -0.69 3.21
N ARG A 154 8.42 -0.62 4.48
CA ARG A 154 8.31 0.65 5.23
C ARG A 154 9.61 1.44 5.28
N LYS A 155 10.75 0.77 5.41
CA LYS A 155 12.07 1.42 5.55
C LYS A 155 12.60 2.01 4.24
N SER A 156 12.32 1.38 3.10
CA SER A 156 12.87 1.77 1.79
C SER A 156 11.90 2.57 0.92
N THR A 157 10.61 2.62 1.30
CA THR A 157 9.60 3.34 0.53
C THR A 157 9.78 4.86 0.60
N ASN A 158 9.85 5.50 -0.56
CA ASN A 158 9.82 6.95 -0.67
C ASN A 158 8.45 7.51 -0.27
N ARG A 159 8.43 8.44 0.69
CA ARG A 159 7.18 9.03 1.22
C ARG A 159 6.38 9.80 0.17
N HIS A 160 7.03 10.43 -0.81
CA HIS A 160 6.33 11.16 -1.88
C HIS A 160 5.65 10.20 -2.84
N TRP A 161 6.31 9.08 -3.18
CA TRP A 161 5.70 8.00 -3.93
C TRP A 161 4.46 7.47 -3.21
N ALA A 162 4.59 7.13 -1.93
CA ALA A 162 3.49 6.59 -1.14
C ALA A 162 2.29 7.56 -1.05
N LYS A 163 2.56 8.85 -0.82
CA LYS A 163 1.54 9.91 -0.84
C LYS A 163 0.94 10.18 -2.22
N SER A 164 1.66 9.83 -3.28
CA SER A 164 1.15 9.95 -4.65
C SER A 164 0.12 8.89 -4.99
N CYS A 165 -0.07 7.84 -4.19
CA CYS A 165 -1.08 6.79 -4.43
C CYS A 165 -2.50 7.26 -4.02
N HIS A 166 -3.53 6.48 -4.31
CA HIS A 166 -4.84 6.67 -3.68
C HIS A 166 -4.88 5.99 -2.32
N GLU A 167 -4.25 4.82 -2.24
CA GLU A 167 -4.03 4.06 -1.02
C GLU A 167 -2.62 3.49 -1.04
N PHE A 168 -2.00 3.36 0.13
CA PHE A 168 -0.69 2.72 0.26
C PHE A 168 -0.73 1.67 1.38
N ARG A 169 -0.12 0.51 1.13
CA ARG A 169 0.01 -0.58 2.11
C ARG A 169 1.47 -0.91 2.33
N TYR A 170 1.92 -0.85 3.57
CA TYR A 170 3.24 -1.35 3.93
C TYR A 170 3.23 -2.87 3.94
N TYR A 171 4.24 -3.47 3.31
CA TYR A 171 4.35 -4.92 3.16
C TYR A 171 4.33 -5.64 4.50
N GLU A 172 4.99 -5.08 5.52
CA GLU A 172 5.06 -5.63 6.87
C GLU A 172 3.66 -5.81 7.49
N ASN A 173 2.75 -4.86 7.24
CA ASN A 173 1.38 -4.94 7.75
C ASN A 173 0.56 -6.07 7.07
N LEU A 174 0.92 -6.46 5.84
CA LEU A 174 0.23 -7.53 5.10
C LEU A 174 0.60 -8.91 5.65
N VAL A 175 1.89 -9.13 5.92
CA VAL A 175 2.39 -10.40 6.44
C VAL A 175 2.04 -10.62 7.91
N GLU A 176 2.01 -9.55 8.73
CA GLU A 176 1.55 -9.63 10.13
C GLU A 176 0.07 -10.03 10.25
N ALA A 177 -0.77 -9.55 9.32
CA ALA A 177 -2.20 -9.87 9.31
C ALA A 177 -2.50 -11.32 8.85
N SER A 178 -1.54 -11.96 8.18
CA SER A 178 -1.70 -13.30 7.58
C SER A 178 -1.18 -14.42 8.49
N ALA A 179 -0.48 -14.10 9.58
CA ALA A 179 -0.08 -15.08 10.57
C ALA A 179 -1.32 -15.58 11.34
N PRO A 180 -1.51 -16.91 11.51
CA PRO A 180 -2.55 -17.43 12.39
C PRO A 180 -2.32 -16.83 13.78
N SER A 181 -3.32 -16.14 14.31
CA SER A 181 -3.32 -15.70 15.70
C SER A 181 -3.41 -16.93 16.60
N ASP A 182 -2.28 -17.57 16.86
CA ASP A 182 -2.16 -18.51 17.96
C ASP A 182 -2.50 -17.77 19.25
N GLY A 183 -3.41 -18.34 20.04
CA GLY A 183 -4.17 -17.66 21.08
C GLY A 183 -3.32 -17.07 22.21
N LEU A 184 -2.76 -15.89 21.98
CA LEU A 184 -2.23 -15.03 23.03
C LEU A 184 -3.27 -13.97 23.38
N GLN A 185 -3.67 -14.01 24.65
CA GLN A 185 -4.52 -13.04 25.33
C GLN A 185 -4.04 -11.60 25.04
N PRO A 186 -4.95 -10.60 25.05
CA PRO A 186 -4.56 -9.21 24.90
C PRO A 186 -3.75 -8.78 26.13
N GLU A 187 -2.42 -8.80 26.01
CA GLU A 187 -1.54 -8.14 26.98
C GLU A 187 -1.71 -6.62 26.85
N LEU A 188 -2.03 -5.99 27.97
CA LEU A 188 -2.11 -4.55 28.14
C LEU A 188 -0.72 -3.91 27.91
N PRO A 189 -0.66 -2.67 27.38
CA PRO A 189 0.53 -2.15 26.72
C PRO A 189 1.62 -1.71 27.71
N VAL A 190 2.88 -2.06 27.38
CA VAL A 190 4.06 -1.40 27.95
C VAL A 190 4.38 -0.17 27.08
N PRO A 191 4.42 1.05 27.65
CA PRO A 191 4.70 2.25 26.86
C PRO A 191 6.22 2.39 26.66
N THR A 192 6.68 2.18 25.43
CA THR A 192 7.99 2.64 24.97
C THR A 192 7.78 3.82 24.00
N ALA A 193 8.22 5.01 24.44
CA ALA A 193 8.30 6.20 23.59
C ALA A 193 9.34 6.01 22.48
N PRO A 194 9.10 6.62 21.31
CA PRO A 194 9.69 7.93 21.05
C PRO A 194 8.64 9.02 20.75
N ALA A 195 8.88 10.25 21.24
CA ALA A 195 8.14 11.47 20.86
C ALA A 195 8.43 11.83 19.39
N GLU A 196 7.44 12.15 18.54
CA GLU A 196 6.63 13.38 18.44
C GLU A 196 5.17 13.08 17.99
N PRO A 197 4.16 13.96 18.25
CA PRO A 197 3.19 13.78 19.32
C PRO A 197 1.81 13.26 18.86
N PRO A 198 0.88 12.96 19.80
CA PRO A 198 -0.57 12.91 19.58
C PRO A 198 -1.14 14.07 18.74
N ASN A 199 -0.38 15.15 18.55
CA ASN A 199 -0.73 16.28 17.69
C ASN A 199 -0.88 15.89 16.21
N ALA A 200 -0.02 15.04 15.62
CA ALA A 200 -0.13 14.75 14.18
C ALA A 200 -1.43 14.01 13.82
N ALA A 201 -1.77 12.99 14.62
CA ALA A 201 -3.03 12.26 14.50
C ALA A 201 -4.25 13.15 14.79
N ALA A 202 -4.16 14.02 15.82
CA ALA A 202 -5.21 14.98 16.12
C ALA A 202 -5.40 16.02 15.01
N GLU A 203 -4.32 16.53 14.41
CA GLU A 203 -4.39 17.56 13.36
C GLU A 203 -4.98 17.01 12.06
N ILE A 204 -4.55 15.82 11.61
CA ILE A 204 -5.16 15.20 10.42
C ILE A 204 -6.62 14.84 10.67
N PHE A 205 -6.96 14.39 11.88
CA PHE A 205 -8.33 14.11 12.28
C PHE A 205 -9.21 15.38 12.26
N LYS A 206 -8.76 16.48 12.89
CA LYS A 206 -9.46 17.78 12.86
C LYS A 206 -9.64 18.26 11.42
N ARG A 207 -8.60 18.18 10.60
CA ARG A 207 -8.64 18.57 9.20
C ARG A 207 -9.65 17.75 8.41
N ALA A 208 -9.69 16.43 8.61
CA ALA A 208 -10.64 15.53 7.97
C ALA A 208 -12.09 15.88 8.35
N VAL A 209 -12.37 16.14 9.63
CA VAL A 209 -13.71 16.54 10.10
C VAL A 209 -14.13 17.88 9.50
N ARG A 210 -13.25 18.91 9.50
CA ARG A 210 -13.56 20.23 8.91
C ARG A 210 -13.91 20.13 7.44
N LEU A 211 -13.09 19.44 6.65
CA LEU A 211 -13.32 19.28 5.22
C LEU A 211 -14.63 18.52 4.91
N LEU A 212 -14.95 17.48 5.69
CA LEU A 212 -16.21 16.76 5.54
C LEU A 212 -17.41 17.65 5.87
N ALA A 213 -17.32 18.44 6.94
CA ALA A 213 -18.40 19.32 7.36
C ALA A 213 -18.66 20.43 6.32
N GLU A 214 -17.60 21.03 5.78
CA GLU A 214 -17.68 22.00 4.69
C GLU A 214 -18.27 21.39 3.41
N THR A 215 -17.89 20.15 3.08
CA THR A 215 -18.36 19.47 1.86
C THR A 215 -19.83 19.05 1.96
N GLN A 216 -20.28 18.62 3.14
CA GLN A 216 -21.64 18.14 3.36
C GLN A 216 -22.62 19.26 3.72
N GLY A 217 -22.12 20.42 4.15
CA GLY A 217 -22.95 21.51 4.67
C GLY A 217 -23.58 21.19 6.04
N ASP A 218 -23.09 20.15 6.73
CA ASP A 218 -23.51 19.74 8.06
C ASP A 218 -22.29 19.69 8.98
N ALA A 219 -22.42 20.23 10.19
CA ALA A 219 -21.36 20.16 11.19
C ALA A 219 -21.15 18.73 11.73
N TRP A 220 -22.17 17.86 11.63
CA TRP A 220 -22.11 16.46 12.03
C TRP A 220 -21.69 15.58 10.87
N VAL A 221 -20.58 14.86 11.03
CA VAL A 221 -20.03 13.99 9.99
C VAL A 221 -19.94 12.54 10.49
N ASN A 222 -20.19 11.60 9.58
CA ASN A 222 -20.14 10.17 9.91
C ASN A 222 -18.70 9.72 10.22
N LYS A 223 -18.53 8.93 11.28
CA LYS A 223 -17.24 8.38 11.72
C LYS A 223 -16.50 7.61 10.61
N GLY A 224 -17.18 6.73 9.89
CA GLY A 224 -16.62 5.99 8.77
C GLY A 224 -16.09 6.92 7.67
N SER A 225 -16.84 7.98 7.35
CA SER A 225 -16.41 8.99 6.38
C SER A 225 -15.13 9.73 6.81
N ILE A 226 -14.94 9.96 8.11
CA ILE A 226 -13.70 10.57 8.64
C ILE A 226 -12.50 9.68 8.32
N TRP A 227 -12.61 8.37 8.53
CA TRP A 227 -11.52 7.44 8.21
C TRP A 227 -11.15 7.50 6.72
N HIS A 228 -12.15 7.44 5.84
CA HIS A 228 -11.91 7.56 4.39
C HIS A 228 -11.30 8.92 4.00
N MET A 229 -11.71 10.00 4.66
CA MET A 229 -11.10 11.31 4.45
C MET A 229 -9.64 11.37 4.92
N ILE A 230 -9.33 10.76 6.07
CA ILE A 230 -7.94 10.65 6.56
C ILE A 230 -7.09 9.90 5.54
N LYS A 231 -7.54 8.73 5.04
CA LYS A 231 -6.80 7.97 4.03
C LYS A 231 -6.67 8.70 2.69
N ARG A 232 -7.61 9.58 2.35
CA ARG A 232 -7.51 10.46 1.18
C ARG A 232 -6.47 11.58 1.37
N LEU A 233 -6.35 12.11 2.60
CA LEU A 233 -5.38 13.16 2.94
C LEU A 233 -3.97 12.60 3.11
N ASP A 234 -3.85 11.40 3.68
CA ASP A 234 -2.61 10.66 3.84
C ASP A 234 -2.84 9.17 3.60
N PRO A 235 -2.51 8.67 2.39
CA PRO A 235 -2.61 7.26 2.05
C PRO A 235 -1.79 6.34 2.96
N THR A 236 -0.75 6.85 3.62
CA THR A 236 0.16 6.08 4.49
C THR A 236 -0.28 6.04 5.94
N PHE A 237 -1.32 6.78 6.32
CA PHE A 237 -1.77 6.86 7.70
C PHE A 237 -2.14 5.49 8.27
N ASP A 238 -1.54 5.15 9.42
CA ASP A 238 -1.79 3.98 10.24
C ASP A 238 -1.95 4.43 11.70
N THR A 239 -3.02 4.00 12.35
CA THR A 239 -3.29 4.37 13.74
C THR A 239 -2.23 3.84 14.70
N LYS A 240 -1.61 2.69 14.37
CA LYS A 240 -0.57 2.07 15.20
C LYS A 240 0.71 2.92 15.25
N ASP A 241 1.06 3.56 14.14
CA ASP A 241 2.20 4.49 14.06
C ASP A 241 2.02 5.72 14.97
N HIS A 242 0.77 5.99 15.39
CA HIS A 242 0.40 7.05 16.30
C HIS A 242 0.02 6.55 17.71
N GLY A 243 0.33 5.29 18.03
CA GLY A 243 0.08 4.71 19.36
C GLY A 243 -1.35 4.26 19.62
N TYR A 244 -2.19 4.16 18.58
CA TYR A 244 -3.59 3.73 18.71
C TYR A 244 -3.81 2.35 18.08
N ALA A 245 -4.36 1.42 18.85
CA ALA A 245 -4.65 0.05 18.39
C ALA A 245 -5.70 -0.01 17.26
N SER A 246 -6.57 0.99 17.15
CA SER A 246 -7.57 1.11 16.09
C SER A 246 -8.04 2.55 15.92
N PHE A 247 -8.75 2.82 14.82
CA PHE A 247 -9.40 4.12 14.61
C PHE A 247 -10.44 4.44 15.70
N SER A 248 -11.16 3.44 16.20
CA SER A 248 -12.09 3.61 17.32
C SER A 248 -11.36 4.01 18.61
N ALA A 249 -10.19 3.41 18.89
CA ALA A 249 -9.36 3.79 20.03
C ALA A 249 -8.80 5.21 19.89
N MET A 250 -8.40 5.62 18.68
CA MET A 250 -7.97 6.98 18.38
C MET A 250 -9.10 7.99 18.60
N VAL A 251 -10.30 7.73 18.08
CA VAL A 251 -11.47 8.60 18.29
C VAL A 251 -11.79 8.76 19.77
N LYS A 252 -11.73 7.67 20.55
CA LYS A 252 -11.94 7.70 22.00
C LYS A 252 -10.89 8.56 22.70
N ALA A 253 -9.61 8.42 22.34
CA ALA A 253 -8.54 9.24 22.91
C ALA A 253 -8.66 10.73 22.55
N LEU A 254 -9.33 11.06 21.45
CA LEU A 254 -9.56 12.42 20.97
C LEU A 254 -10.95 12.98 21.35
N GLU A 255 -11.67 12.35 22.28
CA GLU A 255 -13.02 12.76 22.69
C GLU A 255 -13.10 14.20 23.24
N ALA A 256 -11.99 14.73 23.74
CA ALA A 256 -11.89 16.12 24.19
C ALA A 256 -12.02 17.14 23.04
N LEU A 257 -11.75 16.73 21.80
CA LEU A 257 -11.79 17.59 20.60
C LEU A 257 -13.14 17.53 19.87
N VAL A 258 -13.99 16.56 20.20
CA VAL A 258 -15.22 16.28 19.47
C VAL A 258 -16.42 16.14 20.38
N GLU A 259 -17.59 16.37 19.82
CA GLU A 259 -18.85 15.86 20.33
C GLU A 259 -19.23 14.61 19.54
N ILE A 260 -19.73 13.58 20.22
CA ILE A 260 -20.13 12.31 19.63
C ILE A 260 -21.62 12.10 19.87
N ARG A 261 -22.37 11.77 18.81
CA ARG A 261 -23.79 11.38 18.90
C ARG A 261 -24.04 10.09 18.15
N LYS A 262 -25.11 9.38 18.54
CA LYS A 262 -25.59 8.21 17.80
C LYS A 262 -26.26 8.70 16.51
N GLY A 263 -25.73 8.29 15.35
CA GLY A 263 -26.38 8.50 14.05
C GLY A 263 -27.28 7.32 13.68
N GLU A 264 -27.84 7.37 12.48
CA GLU A 264 -28.74 6.33 11.96
C GLU A 264 -28.03 4.99 11.71
N SER A 265 -26.76 5.02 11.29
CA SER A 265 -25.98 3.84 10.91
C SER A 265 -24.65 3.69 11.66
N ASP A 266 -23.98 4.80 12.01
CA ASP A 266 -22.77 4.83 12.83
C ASP A 266 -22.77 6.11 13.69
N GLN A 267 -21.78 6.26 14.58
CA GLN A 267 -21.53 7.48 15.33
C GLN A 267 -21.28 8.65 14.38
N VAL A 268 -21.88 9.79 14.68
CA VAL A 268 -21.57 11.07 14.05
C VAL A 268 -20.75 11.92 15.00
N LEU A 269 -19.79 12.66 14.44
CA LEU A 269 -18.87 13.50 15.19
C LEU A 269 -18.92 14.92 14.67
N ARG A 270 -18.73 15.88 15.58
CA ARG A 270 -18.54 17.30 15.28
C ARG A 270 -17.37 17.81 16.10
N LEU A 271 -16.55 18.71 15.54
CA LEU A 271 -15.53 19.40 16.34
C LEU A 271 -16.18 20.33 17.36
N ARG A 272 -15.62 20.38 18.56
CA ARG A 272 -16.01 21.37 19.57
C ARG A 272 -15.58 22.79 19.17
#